data_AF-A0A3C0Z460-F1
#
_entry.id   AF-A0A3C0Z460-F1
#
_cell.length_a   1.000
_cell.length_b   1.000
_cell.length_c   1.000
_cell.angle_alpha   90.00
_cell.angle_beta   90.00
_cell.angle_gamma   90.00
#
_symmetry.space_group_name_H-M   'P 1'
#
loop_
_entity.id
_entity.type
_entity.pdbx_description
1 polymer ?
#
loop_
_entity_poly.entity_id
_entity_poly.type
_entity_poly.pdbx_seq_one_letter_code
_entity_poly.pdbx_strand_id
1 'polypeptide(L)'
;PAEANGDTGTSTTFMFDTDIFEDATFDFNVLAQRFKEMAYLNKGLEIRFKSDYHDTLWPNNEVTYYFDGGIASFVKNLNQAREVVHEEPIYVEKQLDGTIVEAALQYNDSFTEFV
;
A
#
# COMPACT_ATOMS: atom_id res chain seq x y z
N PRO A 1 8.84 -16.83 32.82
CA PRO A 1 8.29 -15.45 32.73
C PRO A 1 9.32 -14.54 32.06
N ALA A 2 9.18 -14.30 30.75
CA ALA A 2 10.05 -13.40 30.02
C ALA A 2 9.64 -11.95 30.32
N GLU A 3 10.62 -11.12 30.68
CA GLU A 3 10.47 -9.73 31.06
C GLU A 3 10.07 -8.88 29.84
N ALA A 4 9.03 -8.05 30.00
CA ALA A 4 8.59 -7.14 28.97
C ALA A 4 9.54 -5.94 28.90
N ASN A 5 10.44 -5.92 27.92
CA ASN A 5 11.01 -4.67 27.42
C ASN A 5 9.84 -3.75 27.04
N GLY A 6 9.92 -2.45 27.31
CA GLY A 6 8.83 -1.46 27.15
C GLY A 6 8.32 -1.22 25.72
N ASP A 7 8.50 -2.19 24.83
CA ASP A 7 8.00 -2.22 23.47
C ASP A 7 6.52 -2.61 23.45
N THR A 8 5.76 -2.02 22.54
CA THR A 8 4.32 -2.29 22.38
C THR A 8 4.03 -2.77 20.96
N GLY A 9 3.07 -3.68 20.82
CA GLY A 9 2.70 -4.22 19.52
C GLY A 9 1.59 -5.26 19.65
N THR A 10 1.02 -5.66 18.52
CA THR A 10 0.04 -6.74 18.43
C THR A 10 0.43 -7.66 17.28
N SER A 11 0.34 -8.97 17.51
CA SER A 11 0.57 -9.98 16.49
C SER A 11 -0.66 -10.86 16.37
N THR A 12 -1.08 -11.10 15.14
CA THR A 12 -2.24 -11.91 14.80
C THR A 12 -1.85 -12.99 13.82
N THR A 13 -2.31 -14.22 14.06
CA THR A 13 -2.16 -15.35 13.14
C THR A 13 -3.51 -16.02 12.98
N PHE A 14 -3.86 -16.38 11.75
CA PHE A 14 -5.12 -17.07 11.45
C PHE A 14 -4.90 -18.13 10.37
N MET A 15 -5.85 -19.07 10.30
CA MET A 15 -6.00 -20.03 9.21
C MET A 15 -7.43 -19.91 8.70
N PHE A 16 -7.62 -19.91 7.38
CA PHE A 16 -8.95 -19.88 6.79
C PHE A 16 -9.63 -21.25 6.93
N ASP A 17 -10.96 -21.25 6.95
CA ASP A 17 -11.76 -22.48 7.03
C ASP A 17 -11.95 -23.07 5.62
N THR A 18 -11.46 -24.29 5.41
CA THR A 18 -11.51 -24.99 4.12
C THR A 18 -12.91 -25.49 3.75
N ASP A 19 -13.82 -25.60 4.71
CA ASP A 19 -15.23 -25.95 4.43
C ASP A 19 -16.01 -24.73 3.90
N ILE A 20 -15.53 -23.52 4.20
CA ILE A 20 -16.10 -22.26 3.71
C ILE A 20 -15.43 -21.83 2.40
N PHE A 21 -14.11 -22.00 2.30
CA PHE A 21 -13.32 -21.60 1.13
C PHE A 21 -12.70 -22.83 0.44
N GLU A 22 -13.32 -23.28 -0.65
CA GLU A 22 -12.92 -24.50 -1.37
C GLU A 22 -11.53 -24.41 -2.02
N ASP A 23 -11.16 -23.24 -2.59
CA ASP A 23 -9.86 -23.00 -3.26
C ASP A 23 -9.22 -21.67 -2.79
N ALA A 24 -8.99 -21.55 -1.47
CA ALA A 24 -8.31 -20.38 -0.92
C ALA A 24 -6.79 -20.46 -1.14
N THR A 25 -6.33 -19.79 -2.19
CA THR A 25 -4.92 -19.46 -2.40
C THR A 25 -4.73 -17.95 -2.29
N PHE A 26 -3.64 -17.53 -1.67
CA PHE A 26 -3.28 -16.12 -1.62
C PHE A 26 -2.51 -15.76 -2.88
N ASP A 27 -2.90 -14.70 -3.58
CA ASP A 27 -2.10 -14.14 -4.67
C ASP A 27 -1.11 -13.11 -4.12
N PHE A 28 0.19 -13.37 -4.30
CA PHE A 28 1.23 -12.47 -3.81
C PHE A 28 1.14 -11.06 -4.41
N ASN A 29 0.87 -10.93 -5.72
CA ASN A 29 0.86 -9.65 -6.40
C ASN A 29 -0.34 -8.80 -5.97
N VAL A 30 -1.50 -9.42 -5.77
CA VAL A 30 -2.69 -8.73 -5.26
C VAL A 30 -2.43 -8.17 -3.86
N LEU A 31 -1.85 -8.98 -2.97
CA LEU A 31 -1.51 -8.54 -1.61
C LEU A 31 -0.42 -7.47 -1.61
N ALA A 32 0.66 -7.67 -2.36
CA ALA A 32 1.77 -6.73 -2.48
C ALA A 32 1.29 -5.36 -2.99
N GLN A 33 0.43 -5.34 -4.01
CA GLN A 33 -0.18 -4.12 -4.52
C GLN A 33 -1.01 -3.42 -3.44
N ARG A 34 -1.83 -4.16 -2.69
CA ARG A 34 -2.64 -3.59 -1.60
C ARG A 34 -1.79 -3.02 -0.47
N PHE A 35 -0.71 -3.70 -0.09
CA PHE A 35 0.24 -3.19 0.91
C PHE A 35 0.96 -1.93 0.42
N LYS A 36 1.35 -1.88 -0.85
CA LYS A 36 1.97 -0.69 -1.46
C LYS A 36 1.03 0.52 -1.40
N GLU A 37 -0.24 0.34 -1.76
CA GLU A 37 -1.27 1.38 -1.64
C GLU A 37 -1.43 1.87 -0.20
N MET A 38 -1.51 0.96 0.78
CA MET A 38 -1.62 1.35 2.18
C MET A 38 -0.41 2.15 2.68
N ALA A 39 0.80 1.81 2.23
CA ALA A 39 2.00 2.58 2.56
C ALA A 39 1.98 4.00 1.96
N TYR A 40 1.37 4.20 0.78
CA TYR A 40 1.16 5.55 0.25
C TYR A 40 0.11 6.35 1.03
N LEU A 41 -0.98 5.70 1.46
CA LEU A 41 -2.06 6.37 2.20
C LEU A 41 -1.64 6.78 3.62
N ASN A 42 -0.63 6.12 4.20
CA ASN A 42 -0.17 6.35 5.56
C ASN A 42 1.28 6.82 5.53
N LYS A 43 1.49 8.14 5.46
CA LYS A 43 2.84 8.73 5.46
C LYS A 43 3.66 8.24 6.65
N GLY A 44 4.89 7.79 6.36
CA GLY A 44 5.80 7.28 7.38
C GLY A 44 5.52 5.86 7.87
N LEU A 45 4.51 5.16 7.31
CA LEU A 45 4.29 3.75 7.58
C LEU A 45 5.22 2.89 6.73
N GLU A 46 6.06 2.09 7.39
CA GLU A 46 6.78 1.00 6.74
C GLU A 46 5.94 -0.28 6.77
N ILE A 47 5.76 -0.90 5.60
CA ILE A 47 5.13 -2.22 5.48
C ILE A 47 6.12 -3.18 4.84
N ARG A 48 6.46 -4.24 5.59
CA ARG A 48 7.23 -5.38 5.10
C ARG A 48 6.28 -6.55 4.84
N PHE A 49 6.26 -7.05 3.61
CA PHE A 49 5.48 -8.20 3.21
C PHE A 49 6.41 -9.30 2.69
N LYS A 50 6.31 -10.48 3.30
CA LYS A 50 7.05 -11.68 2.90
C LYS A 50 6.09 -12.86 2.83
N SER A 51 6.24 -13.69 1.81
CA SER A 51 5.49 -14.93 1.67
C SER A 51 6.41 -16.13 1.50
N ASP A 52 6.35 -17.06 2.45
CA ASP A 52 7.02 -18.37 2.34
C ASP A 52 6.24 -19.34 1.43
N TYR A 53 4.94 -19.10 1.17
CA TYR A 53 4.11 -19.89 0.23
C TYR A 53 4.44 -19.65 -1.26
N HIS A 54 5.25 -18.64 -1.57
CA HIS A 54 5.58 -18.22 -2.93
C HIS A 54 7.09 -18.30 -3.16
N ASP A 55 7.72 -19.38 -2.70
CA ASP A 55 9.15 -19.64 -2.80
C ASP A 55 9.67 -19.59 -4.26
N THR A 56 8.84 -19.99 -5.23
CA THR A 56 9.15 -19.90 -6.67
C THR A 56 9.40 -18.47 -7.16
N LEU A 57 8.93 -17.44 -6.44
CA LEU A 57 9.20 -16.04 -6.77
C LEU A 57 10.56 -15.56 -6.25
N TRP A 58 11.33 -16.37 -5.52
CA TRP A 58 12.61 -15.98 -4.94
C TRP A 58 13.56 -15.31 -5.97
N PRO A 59 14.17 -14.16 -5.66
CA PRO A 59 14.17 -13.44 -4.36
C PRO A 59 13.03 -12.41 -4.20
N ASN A 60 12.07 -12.37 -5.11
CA ASN A 60 10.99 -11.39 -5.15
C ASN A 60 9.75 -11.79 -4.33
N ASN A 61 9.84 -12.81 -3.47
CA ASN A 61 8.78 -13.20 -2.54
C ASN A 61 8.76 -12.33 -1.26
N GLU A 62 9.55 -11.26 -1.24
CA GLU A 62 9.62 -10.27 -0.19
C GLU A 62 9.68 -8.86 -0.79
N VAL A 63 8.92 -7.94 -0.20
CA VAL A 63 8.88 -6.51 -0.58
C VAL A 63 8.74 -5.65 0.67
N THR A 64 9.35 -4.46 0.63
CA THR A 64 9.21 -3.43 1.67
C THR A 64 8.77 -2.12 1.02
N TYR A 65 7.76 -1.49 1.60
CA TYR A 65 7.20 -0.22 1.14
C TYR A 65 7.33 0.85 2.24
N TYR A 66 7.87 2.00 1.88
CA TYR A 66 7.96 3.19 2.71
C TYR A 66 7.91 4.42 1.81
N PHE A 67 6.99 5.35 2.09
CA PHE A 67 6.79 6.54 1.26
C PHE A 67 6.54 7.79 2.11
N ASP A 68 7.43 8.77 1.99
CA ASP A 68 7.28 10.07 2.67
C ASP A 68 6.28 11.00 1.94
N GLY A 69 6.18 10.88 0.62
CA GLY A 69 5.37 11.77 -0.22
C GLY A 69 3.87 11.44 -0.24
N GLY A 70 3.43 10.43 0.50
CA GLY A 70 2.02 10.08 0.70
C GLY A 70 1.25 9.86 -0.61
N ILE A 71 0.00 10.35 -0.65
CA ILE A 71 -0.89 10.19 -1.79
C ILE A 71 -0.43 10.91 -3.06
N ALA A 72 0.42 11.93 -2.97
CA ALA A 72 1.00 12.56 -4.15
C ALA A 72 1.97 11.59 -4.87
N SER A 73 2.75 10.82 -4.10
CA SER A 73 3.59 9.75 -4.67
C SER A 73 2.77 8.60 -5.26
N PHE A 74 1.59 8.31 -4.69
CA PHE A 74 0.65 7.35 -5.28
C PHE A 74 0.18 7.78 -6.65
N VAL A 75 -0.27 9.04 -6.79
CA VAL A 75 -0.71 9.60 -8.09
C VAL A 75 0.41 9.56 -9.13
N LYS A 76 1.66 9.90 -8.75
CA LYS A 76 2.82 9.72 -9.64
C LYS A 76 2.98 8.27 -10.08
N ASN A 77 2.85 7.32 -9.16
CA ASN A 77 2.98 5.90 -9.48
C ASN A 77 1.85 5.41 -10.40
N LEU A 78 0.61 5.87 -10.20
CA LEU A 78 -0.52 5.57 -11.08
C LEU A 78 -0.29 6.05 -12.51
N ASN A 79 0.37 7.19 -12.69
CA ASN A 79 0.66 7.78 -13.99
C ASN A 79 2.02 7.36 -14.58
N GLN A 80 2.79 6.48 -13.94
CA GLN A 80 4.16 6.14 -14.40
C GLN A 80 4.25 5.61 -15.84
N ALA A 81 3.16 5.05 -16.36
CA ALA A 81 3.07 4.47 -17.70
C ALA A 81 2.33 5.37 -18.71
N ARG A 82 2.05 6.63 -18.35
CA ARG A 82 1.30 7.59 -19.18
C ARG A 82 2.08 8.90 -19.34
N GLU A 83 1.78 9.64 -20.40
CA GLU A 83 2.35 10.97 -20.59
C GLU A 83 1.59 11.98 -19.71
N VAL A 84 2.29 12.56 -18.74
CA VAL A 84 1.70 13.52 -17.80
C VAL A 84 1.71 14.93 -18.40
N VAL A 85 0.66 15.70 -18.14
CA VAL A 85 0.56 17.09 -18.63
C VAL A 85 1.44 18.04 -17.80
N HIS A 86 1.69 17.69 -16.53
CA HIS A 86 2.53 18.44 -15.61
C HIS A 86 3.33 17.47 -14.72
N GLU A 87 4.59 17.82 -14.44
CA GLU A 87 5.54 16.93 -13.76
C GLU A 87 5.13 16.58 -12.32
N GLU A 88 4.68 17.58 -11.57
CA GLU A 88 4.31 17.45 -10.16
C GLU A 88 2.79 17.35 -9.99
N PRO A 89 2.25 16.34 -9.28
CA PRO A 89 0.83 16.28 -8.92
C PRO A 89 0.42 17.49 -8.10
N ILE A 90 -0.82 17.92 -8.32
CA ILE A 90 -1.50 18.87 -7.46
C ILE A 90 -1.79 18.16 -6.15
N TYR A 91 -1.42 18.77 -5.03
CA TYR A 91 -1.60 18.22 -3.70
C TYR A 91 -2.25 19.28 -2.79
N VAL A 92 -3.28 18.87 -2.04
CA VAL A 92 -4.00 19.73 -1.10
C VAL A 92 -4.26 18.96 0.19
N GLU A 93 -3.92 19.58 1.31
CA GLU A 93 -4.23 19.09 2.65
C GLU A 93 -4.95 20.19 3.43
N LYS A 94 -6.05 19.83 4.10
CA LYS A 94 -6.79 20.76 4.95
C LYS A 94 -7.38 20.06 6.15
N GLN A 95 -7.25 20.69 7.32
CA GLN A 95 -7.98 20.30 8.51
C GLN A 95 -9.17 21.25 8.73
N LEU A 96 -10.36 20.70 8.91
CA LEU A 96 -11.58 21.44 9.22
C LEU A 96 -12.37 20.69 10.28
N ASP A 97 -12.70 21.35 11.39
CA ASP A 97 -13.54 20.82 12.47
C ASP A 97 -13.11 19.42 12.96
N GLY A 98 -11.80 19.18 13.06
CA GLY A 98 -11.21 17.90 13.47
C GLY A 98 -11.14 16.83 12.37
N THR A 99 -11.68 17.09 11.18
CA THR A 99 -11.55 16.22 10.01
C THR A 99 -10.35 16.65 9.19
N ILE A 100 -9.47 15.70 8.86
CA ILE A 100 -8.35 15.90 7.93
C ILE A 100 -8.81 15.42 6.56
N VAL A 101 -8.69 16.28 5.55
CA VAL A 101 -8.95 15.97 4.15
C VAL A 101 -7.64 16.14 3.38
N GLU A 102 -7.28 15.09 2.64
CA GLU A 102 -6.10 15.06 1.78
C GLU A 102 -6.54 14.69 0.36
N ALA A 103 -6.04 15.41 -0.65
CA ALA A 103 -6.33 15.14 -2.05
C ALA A 103 -5.08 15.32 -2.92
N ALA A 104 -4.89 14.42 -3.88
CA ALA A 104 -3.86 14.53 -4.91
C ALA A 104 -4.46 14.24 -6.29
N LEU A 105 -4.04 15.00 -7.30
CA LEU A 105 -4.53 14.88 -8.68
C LEU A 105 -3.38 15.15 -9.67
N GLN A 106 -3.35 14.41 -10.77
CA GLN A 106 -2.46 14.70 -11.90
C GLN A 106 -3.12 14.35 -13.21
N TYR A 107 -3.08 15.29 -14.16
CA TYR A 107 -3.58 15.09 -15.50
C TYR A 107 -2.57 14.31 -16.36
N ASN A 108 -3.10 13.43 -17.20
CA ASN A 108 -2.38 12.74 -18.26
C ASN A 108 -3.09 12.96 -19.61
N ASP A 109 -2.45 12.51 -20.69
CA ASP A 109 -2.93 12.62 -22.06
C ASP A 109 -4.07 11.66 -22.45
N SER A 110 -4.50 10.79 -21.52
CA SER A 110 -5.56 9.81 -21.77
C SER A 110 -6.96 10.34 -21.48
N PHE A 111 -7.98 9.72 -22.06
CA PHE A 111 -9.39 10.04 -21.83
C PHE A 111 -10.02 9.22 -20.69
N THR A 112 -9.24 8.35 -20.04
CA THR A 112 -9.73 7.46 -18.98
C THR A 112 -9.49 8.09 -17.62
N GLU A 113 -10.56 8.19 -16.83
CA GLU A 113 -10.48 8.59 -15.43
C GLU A 113 -10.05 7.41 -14.56
N PHE A 114 -9.09 7.67 -13.67
CA PHE A 114 -8.64 6.72 -12.66
C PHE A 114 -8.85 7.38 -11.31
N VAL A 115 -9.70 6.77 -10.49
CA VAL A 115 -10.03 7.19 -9.12
C VAL A 115 -9.45 6.17 -8.15
#